data_AF-A0A6V7Y600-F1
#
_entry.id   AF-A0A6V7Y600-F1
#
_cell.length_a   1.000
_cell.length_b   1.000
_cell.length_c   1.000
_cell.angle_alpha   90.00
_cell.angle_beta   90.00
_cell.angle_gamma   90.00
#
_symmetry.space_group_name_H-M   'P 1'
#
loop_
_entity.id
_entity.type
_entity.pdbx_description
1 polymer ?
#
loop_
_entity_poly.entity_id
_entity_poly.type
_entity_poly.pdbx_seq_one_letter_code
_entity_poly.pdbx_strand_id
1 'polypeptide(L)'
;MAYGSGQRMNLNVLKRMIDVNFLGHVAISQQLMDWIPDDGAIVLVSSIVGRVALPYLGAYSASKHAAQGFFDSLRAEDRPQLHILTISVGYVNTSLAINSLNEKGKTIGRTDPGQVYLSIQAFDIIFLGCWNES
;
A
#
# COMPACT_ATOMS: atom_id res chain seq x y z
N MET A 1 2.81 -7.07 -4.51
CA MET A 1 3.90 -6.07 -4.35
C MET A 1 4.76 -6.07 -5.61
N ALA A 2 5.48 -4.98 -5.87
CA ALA A 2 6.49 -4.89 -6.92
C ALA A 2 7.79 -4.32 -6.35
N TYR A 3 8.93 -4.83 -6.81
CA TYR A 3 10.27 -4.45 -6.36
C TYR A 3 11.19 -4.20 -7.55
N GLY A 4 11.87 -3.05 -7.55
CA GLY A 4 12.81 -2.68 -8.60
C GLY A 4 13.01 -1.17 -8.73
N SER A 5 14.03 -0.77 -9.48
CA SER A 5 14.32 0.65 -9.73
C SER A 5 13.15 1.33 -10.43
N GLY A 6 12.68 2.45 -9.88
CA GLY A 6 11.63 3.26 -10.49
C GLY A 6 11.99 3.76 -11.89
N GLN A 7 13.27 4.00 -12.17
CA GLN A 7 13.75 4.46 -13.47
C GLN A 7 13.60 3.42 -14.59
N ARG A 8 13.57 2.12 -14.24
CA ARG A 8 13.49 1.01 -15.20
C ARG A 8 12.19 0.22 -15.10
N MET A 9 11.30 0.61 -14.19
CA MET A 9 10.06 -0.09 -13.92
C MET A 9 9.17 -0.08 -15.16
N ASN A 10 8.81 -1.27 -15.65
CA ASN A 10 7.88 -1.36 -16.76
C ASN A 10 6.51 -0.77 -16.36
N LEU A 11 5.96 0.11 -17.21
CA LEU A 11 4.68 0.77 -16.96
C LEU A 11 3.53 -0.21 -16.72
N ASN A 12 3.56 -1.41 -17.30
CA ASN A 12 2.55 -2.44 -17.06
C ASN A 12 2.59 -2.97 -15.63
N VAL A 13 3.76 -2.99 -14.97
CA VAL A 13 3.86 -3.34 -13.54
C VAL A 13 3.24 -2.25 -12.68
N LEU A 14 3.51 -0.98 -13.00
CA LEU A 14 2.88 0.17 -12.34
C LEU A 14 1.36 0.13 -12.47
N LYS A 15 0.85 -0.01 -13.70
CA LYS A 15 -0.59 -0.17 -13.97
C LYS A 15 -1.17 -1.32 -13.17
N ARG A 16 -0.54 -2.50 -13.21
CA ARG A 16 -1.00 -3.65 -12.43
C ARG A 16 -1.05 -3.38 -10.92
N MET A 17 -0.10 -2.64 -10.36
CA MET A 17 -0.12 -2.26 -8.94
C MET A 17 -1.30 -1.32 -8.64
N ILE A 18 -1.56 -0.34 -9.50
CA ILE A 18 -2.71 0.56 -9.37
C ILE A 18 -4.03 -0.19 -9.53
N ASP A 19 -4.17 -1.00 -10.57
CA ASP A 19 -5.39 -1.75 -10.87
C ASP A 19 -5.78 -2.65 -9.70
N VAL A 20 -4.82 -3.35 -9.10
CA VAL A 20 -5.10 -4.31 -8.02
C VAL A 20 -5.17 -3.62 -6.65
N ASN A 21 -4.15 -2.86 -6.27
CA ASN A 21 -4.04 -2.37 -4.90
C ASN A 21 -4.85 -1.09 -4.64
N PHE A 22 -5.23 -0.38 -5.71
CA PHE A 22 -6.06 0.83 -5.60
C PHE A 22 -7.43 0.60 -6.22
N LEU A 23 -7.52 0.50 -7.55
CA LEU A 23 -8.81 0.45 -8.24
C LEU A 23 -9.65 -0.76 -7.83
N GLY A 24 -9.04 -1.92 -7.59
CA GLY A 24 -9.74 -3.09 -7.09
C GLY A 24 -10.40 -2.88 -5.72
N HIS A 25 -9.74 -2.13 -4.83
CA HIS A 25 -10.32 -1.81 -3.52
C HIS A 25 -11.46 -0.80 -3.66
N VAL A 26 -11.26 0.25 -4.46
CA VAL A 26 -12.29 1.25 -4.75
C VAL A 26 -13.54 0.60 -5.35
N ALA A 27 -13.36 -0.23 -6.38
CA ALA A 27 -14.46 -0.86 -7.09
C ALA A 27 -15.31 -1.76 -6.18
N ILE A 28 -14.68 -2.55 -5.31
CA ILE A 28 -15.38 -3.41 -4.34
C ILE A 28 -16.11 -2.55 -3.31
N SER A 29 -15.43 -1.55 -2.74
CA SER A 29 -16.06 -0.67 -1.74
C SER A 29 -17.27 0.05 -2.32
N GLN A 30 -17.17 0.63 -3.52
CA GLN A 30 -18.30 1.30 -4.17
C GLN A 30 -19.49 0.36 -4.40
N GLN A 31 -19.25 -0.88 -4.84
CA GLN A 31 -20.35 -1.84 -5.08
C GLN A 31 -21.01 -2.35 -3.80
N LEU A 32 -20.28 -2.38 -2.68
CA LEU A 32 -20.79 -2.86 -1.41
C LEU A 32 -21.36 -1.74 -0.53
N MET A 33 -21.24 -0.48 -0.92
CA MET A 33 -21.53 0.66 -0.05
C MET A 33 -22.96 0.64 0.51
N ASP A 34 -23.94 0.37 -0.35
CA ASP A 34 -25.36 0.29 0.04
C ASP A 34 -25.68 -0.90 0.95
N TRP A 35 -24.78 -1.89 1.05
CA TRP A 35 -24.93 -3.09 1.88
C TRP A 35 -24.27 -2.94 3.26
N ILE A 36 -23.49 -1.87 3.47
CA ILE A 36 -22.85 -1.60 4.75
C ILE A 36 -23.88 -0.86 5.63
N PRO A 37 -24.20 -1.35 6.84
CA PRO A 37 -25.11 -0.68 7.76
C PRO A 37 -24.64 0.72 8.15
N ASP A 38 -25.57 1.59 8.57
CA ASP A 38 -25.30 2.99 8.94
C ASP A 38 -24.22 3.19 10.01
N ASP A 39 -23.95 2.19 10.83
CA ASP A 39 -22.92 2.14 11.87
C ASP A 39 -21.81 1.10 11.58
N GLY A 40 -21.76 0.61 10.33
CA GLY A 40 -20.81 -0.39 9.87
C GLY A 40 -19.38 0.14 9.73
N ALA A 41 -18.49 -0.72 9.22
CA ALA A 41 -17.08 -0.38 9.07
C ALA A 41 -16.45 -0.89 7.77
N ILE A 42 -15.50 -0.11 7.26
CA ILE A 42 -14.57 -0.50 6.20
C ILE A 42 -13.16 -0.52 6.79
N VAL A 43 -12.47 -1.65 6.66
CA VAL A 43 -11.07 -1.80 7.11
C VAL A 43 -10.15 -1.95 5.91
N LEU A 44 -9.36 -0.92 5.62
CA LEU A 44 -8.34 -0.94 4.59
C LEU A 44 -7.02 -1.47 5.14
N VAL A 45 -6.55 -2.61 4.63
CA VAL A 45 -5.20 -3.12 4.92
C VAL A 45 -4.19 -2.45 3.98
N SER A 46 -3.54 -1.42 4.50
CA SER A 46 -2.47 -0.68 3.82
C SER A 46 -1.08 -1.17 4.28
N SER A 47 -0.07 -0.39 3.98
CA SER A 47 1.31 -0.61 4.42
C SER A 47 1.90 0.69 4.93
N ILE A 48 2.95 0.59 5.74
CA ILE A 48 3.80 1.73 6.10
C ILE A 48 4.24 2.51 4.84
N VAL A 49 4.49 1.80 3.74
CA VAL A 49 4.89 2.44 2.47
C VAL A 49 3.76 3.16 1.73
N GLY A 50 2.54 3.14 2.28
CA GLY A 50 1.43 4.01 1.88
C GLY A 50 1.48 5.40 2.52
N ARG A 51 2.38 5.62 3.48
CA ARG A 51 2.65 6.93 4.11
C ARG A 51 4.05 7.45 3.83
N VAL A 52 5.03 6.55 3.75
CA VAL A 52 6.45 6.90 3.54
C VAL A 52 7.01 6.05 2.42
N ALA A 53 7.43 6.66 1.31
CA ALA A 53 7.99 5.92 0.19
C ALA A 53 9.40 5.39 0.48
N LEU A 54 9.65 4.12 0.16
CA LEU A 54 10.97 3.50 0.26
C LEU A 54 11.61 3.25 -1.11
N PRO A 55 12.96 3.27 -1.20
CA PRO A 55 13.68 2.89 -2.41
C PRO A 55 13.25 1.51 -2.93
N TYR A 56 13.28 1.35 -4.25
CA TYR A 56 12.89 0.12 -4.97
C TYR A 56 11.42 -0.30 -4.85
N LEU A 57 10.61 0.38 -4.04
CA LEU A 57 9.19 0.08 -3.85
C LEU A 57 8.27 1.06 -4.57
N GLY A 58 8.78 1.93 -5.44
CA GLY A 58 8.02 3.04 -6.02
C GLY A 58 6.64 2.67 -6.55
N ALA A 59 6.52 1.59 -7.34
CA ALA A 59 5.23 1.14 -7.86
C ALA A 59 4.27 0.65 -6.75
N TYR A 60 4.79 -0.04 -5.74
CA TYR A 60 4.00 -0.51 -4.61
C TYR A 60 3.59 0.65 -3.69
N SER A 61 4.56 1.51 -3.31
CA SER A 61 4.34 2.71 -2.51
C SER A 61 3.30 3.63 -3.14
N ALA A 62 3.42 3.93 -4.45
CA ALA A 62 2.45 4.76 -5.17
C ALA A 62 1.03 4.18 -5.06
N SER A 63 0.87 2.87 -5.28
CA SER A 63 -0.44 2.22 -5.19
C SER A 63 -1.04 2.26 -3.78
N LYS A 64 -0.21 2.16 -2.72
CA LYS A 64 -0.67 2.23 -1.33
C LYS A 64 -0.96 3.66 -0.88
N HIS A 65 -0.23 4.66 -1.37
CA HIS A 65 -0.56 6.08 -1.16
C HIS A 65 -1.89 6.43 -1.81
N ALA A 66 -2.12 6.01 -3.06
CA ALA A 66 -3.37 6.24 -3.76
C ALA A 66 -4.57 5.65 -3.01
N ALA A 67 -4.47 4.40 -2.55
CA ALA A 67 -5.50 3.78 -1.74
C ALA A 67 -5.73 4.55 -0.43
N GLN A 68 -4.67 4.87 0.31
CA GLN A 68 -4.83 5.59 1.58
C GLN A 68 -5.48 6.97 1.39
N GLY A 69 -5.03 7.76 0.42
CA GLY A 69 -5.61 9.07 0.13
C GLY A 69 -7.09 8.99 -0.25
N PHE A 70 -7.47 8.00 -1.06
CA PHE A 70 -8.88 7.80 -1.41
C PHE A 70 -9.76 7.45 -0.20
N PHE A 71 -9.34 6.48 0.63
CA PHE A 71 -10.15 6.07 1.79
C PHE A 71 -10.14 7.11 2.92
N ASP A 72 -9.10 7.93 3.04
CA ASP A 72 -9.09 9.09 3.93
C ASP A 72 -10.08 10.17 3.45
N SER A 73 -10.20 10.39 2.13
CA SER A 73 -11.24 11.28 1.55
C SER A 73 -12.63 10.72 1.75
N LEU A 74 -12.84 9.45 1.42
CA LEU A 74 -14.13 8.78 1.59
C LEU A 74 -14.62 8.86 3.04
N ARG A 75 -13.73 8.67 4.02
CA ARG A 75 -14.08 8.81 5.44
C ARG A 75 -14.61 10.21 5.79
N ALA A 76 -14.10 11.25 5.13
CA ALA A 76 -14.53 12.63 5.37
C ALA A 76 -15.82 12.99 4.63
N GLU A 77 -16.14 12.28 3.54
CA GLU A 77 -17.28 12.54 2.67
C GLU A 77 -18.54 11.72 3.03
N ASP A 78 -18.35 10.53 3.60
CA ASP A 78 -19.43 9.57 3.86
C ASP A 78 -20.25 9.91 5.13
N ARG A 79 -21.25 9.08 5.42
CA ARG A 79 -22.18 9.27 6.53
C ARG A 79 -21.48 9.22 7.90
N PRO A 80 -21.93 10.03 8.89
CA PRO A 80 -21.20 10.25 10.15
C PRO A 80 -20.94 9.00 11.00
N GLN A 81 -21.78 7.97 10.88
CA GLN A 81 -21.70 6.75 11.68
C GLN A 81 -20.88 5.64 10.99
N LEU A 82 -20.49 5.82 9.72
CA LEU A 82 -19.61 4.86 9.05
C LEU A 82 -18.17 4.99 9.57
N HIS A 83 -17.57 3.86 9.96
CA HIS A 83 -16.18 3.82 10.40
C HIS A 83 -15.25 3.34 9.28
N ILE A 84 -14.34 4.19 8.81
CA ILE A 84 -13.29 3.78 7.88
C ILE A 84 -11.92 3.78 8.59
N LEU A 85 -11.34 2.59 8.75
CA LEU A 85 -10.06 2.38 9.41
C LEU A 85 -8.99 1.92 8.41
N THR A 86 -7.89 2.65 8.34
CA THR A 86 -6.69 2.23 7.59
C THR A 86 -5.66 1.65 8.53
N ILE A 87 -5.28 0.39 8.31
CA ILE A 87 -4.23 -0.30 9.06
C ILE A 87 -2.94 -0.29 8.23
N SER A 88 -1.92 0.44 8.67
CA SER A 88 -0.61 0.50 8.00
C SER A 88 0.33 -0.57 8.55
N VAL A 89 0.43 -1.69 7.84
CA VAL A 89 1.23 -2.81 8.30
C VAL A 89 2.69 -2.68 7.83
N GLY A 90 3.63 -3.00 8.73
CA GLY A 90 5.05 -3.16 8.42
C GLY A 90 5.36 -4.48 7.72
N TYR A 91 6.60 -4.95 7.85
CA TYR A 91 6.94 -6.27 7.31
C TYR A 91 6.22 -7.38 8.08
N VAL A 92 5.53 -8.24 7.35
CA VAL A 92 4.91 -9.46 7.87
C VAL A 92 5.41 -10.62 7.05
N ASN A 93 5.81 -11.70 7.73
CA ASN A 93 6.29 -12.92 7.09
C ASN A 93 5.17 -13.64 6.34
N THR A 94 4.90 -13.18 5.12
CA THR A 94 3.90 -13.73 4.21
C THR A 94 4.53 -14.01 2.86
N SER A 95 3.85 -14.78 2.01
CA SER A 95 4.33 -15.06 0.65
C SER A 95 4.31 -13.84 -0.30
N LEU A 96 3.95 -12.64 0.20
CA LEU A 96 3.94 -11.40 -0.58
C LEU A 96 5.32 -11.06 -1.16
N ALA A 97 6.38 -11.32 -0.38
CA ALA A 97 7.76 -11.13 -0.81
C ALA A 97 8.13 -12.04 -2.00
N ILE A 98 7.88 -13.34 -1.84
CA ILE A 98 8.15 -14.38 -2.86
C ILE A 98 7.37 -14.10 -4.15
N ASN A 99 6.12 -13.64 -4.02
CA ASN A 99 5.23 -13.35 -5.14
C ASN A 99 5.39 -11.93 -5.72
N SER A 100 6.42 -11.18 -5.31
CA SER A 100 6.65 -9.82 -5.79
C SER A 100 7.08 -9.82 -7.25
N LEU A 101 6.59 -8.83 -8.01
CA LEU A 101 6.99 -8.62 -9.40
C LEU A 101 8.30 -7.82 -9.45
N ASN A 102 9.21 -8.20 -10.35
CA ASN A 102 10.40 -7.40 -10.66
C ASN A 102 10.10 -6.29 -11.69
N GLU A 103 11.14 -5.49 -12.04
CA GLU A 103 11.06 -4.41 -13.04
C GLU A 103 10.43 -4.84 -14.38
N LYS A 104 10.57 -6.12 -14.76
CA LYS A 104 10.07 -6.70 -16.02
C LYS A 104 8.70 -7.36 -15.89
N GLY A 105 8.09 -7.34 -14.70
CA GLY A 105 6.80 -7.98 -14.43
C GLY A 105 6.84 -9.49 -14.26
N LYS A 106 8.03 -10.08 -14.02
CA LYS A 106 8.15 -11.50 -13.66
C LYS A 106 8.19 -11.64 -12.14
N THR A 107 7.60 -12.70 -11.62
CA THR A 107 7.68 -13.05 -10.20
C THR A 107 9.13 -13.31 -9.80
N ILE A 108 9.55 -12.76 -8.66
CA ILE A 108 10.92 -12.89 -8.14
C ILE A 108 11.16 -14.33 -7.66
N GLY A 109 10.16 -14.99 -7.06
CA GLY A 109 10.18 -16.42 -6.74
C GLY A 109 11.11 -16.80 -5.59
N ARG A 110 11.70 -15.83 -4.89
CA ARG A 110 12.56 -16.00 -3.72
C ARG A 110 12.38 -14.84 -2.76
N THR A 111 12.53 -15.11 -1.47
CA THR A 111 12.59 -14.07 -0.44
C THR A 111 13.98 -13.42 -0.49
N ASP A 112 14.04 -12.11 -0.72
CA ASP A 112 15.29 -11.35 -0.71
C ASP A 112 15.58 -10.85 0.72
N PRO A 113 16.74 -11.14 1.34
CA PRO A 113 17.13 -10.57 2.63
C PRO A 113 17.09 -9.03 2.66
N GLY A 114 17.29 -8.36 1.52
CA GLY A 114 17.16 -6.90 1.40
C GLY A 114 15.75 -6.40 1.71
N GLN A 115 14.73 -7.24 1.56
CA GLN A 115 13.33 -6.92 1.86
C GLN A 115 13.05 -6.86 3.38
N VAL A 116 13.82 -7.64 4.17
CA VAL A 116 13.85 -7.55 5.65
C VAL A 116 14.60 -6.30 6.07
N TYR A 117 15.74 -5.99 5.43
CA TYR A 117 16.50 -4.77 5.68
C TYR A 117 15.71 -3.48 5.41
N LEU A 118 14.84 -3.48 4.40
CA LEU A 118 13.94 -2.35 4.11
C LEU A 118 12.92 -2.08 5.23
N SER A 119 12.54 -3.10 6.01
CA SER A 119 11.68 -2.90 7.18
C SER A 119 12.39 -2.15 8.31
N ILE A 120 13.70 -2.37 8.44
CA ILE A 120 14.58 -1.63 9.37
C ILE A 120 14.79 -0.21 8.84
N GLN A 121 15.05 -0.04 7.54
CA GLN A 121 15.15 1.30 6.94
C GLN A 121 13.84 2.09 7.01
N ALA A 122 12.68 1.43 6.91
CA ALA A 122 11.39 2.09 7.13
C ALA A 122 11.29 2.64 8.55
N PHE A 123 11.74 1.86 9.54
CA PHE A 123 11.81 2.32 10.92
C PHE A 123 12.72 3.54 11.04
N ASP A 124 13.93 3.50 10.47
CA ASP A 124 14.87 4.63 10.52
C ASP A 124 14.33 5.89 9.82
N ILE A 125 13.71 5.77 8.64
CA ILE A 125 13.15 6.92 7.91
C ILE A 125 11.96 7.52 8.68
N ILE A 126 11.13 6.69 9.30
CA ILE A 126 10.00 7.17 10.11
C ILE A 126 10.49 7.81 11.40
N PHE A 127 11.43 7.18 12.10
CA PHE A 127 11.92 7.66 13.38
C PHE A 127 12.77 8.92 13.22
N LEU A 128 13.71 8.95 12.26
CA LEU A 128 14.59 10.09 12.01
C LEU A 128 13.89 11.21 11.20
N GLY A 129 12.97 10.86 10.31
CA GLY A 129 12.22 11.84 9.52
C GLY A 129 11.13 12.55 10.31
N CYS A 130 10.48 11.88 11.27
CA CYS A 130 9.44 12.50 12.10
C CYS A 130 9.98 13.22 13.36
N TRP A 131 11.22 12.97 13.80
CA TRP A 131 11.80 13.59 15.00
C TRP A 131 12.74 14.78 14.74
N ASN A 132 13.15 15.03 13.50
CA ASN A 132 13.97 16.21 13.18
C ASN A 132 13.15 17.49 12.91
N GLU A 133 11.83 17.44 13.06
CA GLU A 133 10.94 18.60 12.94
C GLU A 133 10.22 18.97 14.27
N SER A 134 10.76 18.56 15.42
CA SER A 134 10.26 18.94 16.76
C SER A 134 11.30 19.66 17.59
#